data_AF-A0A559RY26-F1
#
_entry.id   AF-A0A559RY26-F1
#
_cell.length_a   1.000
_cell.length_b   1.000
_cell.length_c   1.000
_cell.angle_alpha   90.00
_cell.angle_beta   90.00
_cell.angle_gamma   90.00
#
_symmetry.space_group_name_H-M   'P 1'
#
loop_
_entity.id
_entity.type
_entity.pdbx_description
1 polymer ?
#
loop_
_entity_poly.entity_id
_entity_poly.type
_entity_poly.pdbx_seq_one_letter_code
_entity_poly.pdbx_strand_id
1 'polypeptide(L)'
;MNKNYFLIVILSIITSLSTVAQDAKIWQKYTGAISGAAAANIPDLPNYGFAGYKLGKMEIPESTGTIFNVTTYGAIPNDDVSDVDAIQAAINAAESAGGGIVFFPKGEFTVNSVAGNYTSIKITKSNIIIKGSGSELGGTVINMKTVMSQKPGITTLWNTPKMFVFDGDYGASAKLALTANSYKNSNFVVVANASSLVNYKYVRMEMAANTAANSLYLDGKTNTRSIWSNINTKGVEGKEFHEIDRIDGNKIYFKDQIINDLKAAHNWTIRGYKMMGNSGFEDIHFKGNFTDDFVHHKDYIHDSGWAAIGFSDAAHCWVRRSRFSNVTNVVSTGHSYAVSIIQLLVDGNRGHSLVGAGGSSRILMGLIWDDTNKGQWHGIDVSGRTTGSVAWRIDATNGRGMDIHGNYPRSNLYDLYAGYNVTGNGGNYTNLPNHLGGLTLWNYNRTGPSVSNYDFWSDCGSNYCGAAVANPIIVGYHGSSTTFKQSNIKYEESNGAKAFPESLYEAQVTHRLGSRPSWFDKAIAKFNLLKKDWYIRLSVENNSIKDFKVYPNPTNRELNISLPLNHSVQKIIVSDINGRNILLQSIKKNSTKVTIDLENKAISKGIYLLKIIQDKSIETIKIIKN
;
A
#
# COMPACT_ATOMS: atom_id res chain seq x y z
N MET A 1 44.40 44.08 -46.14
CA MET A 1 43.08 44.01 -45.47
C MET A 1 43.01 42.69 -44.72
N ASN A 2 43.18 42.71 -43.40
CA ASN A 2 42.97 41.55 -42.53
C ASN A 2 42.17 42.01 -41.31
N LYS A 3 40.90 41.61 -41.23
CA LYS A 3 40.06 41.81 -40.05
C LYS A 3 39.92 40.46 -39.35
N ASN A 4 40.64 40.29 -38.25
CA ASN A 4 40.46 39.16 -37.34
C ASN A 4 39.23 39.44 -36.46
N TYR A 5 38.17 38.66 -36.64
CA TYR A 5 37.03 38.64 -35.73
C TYR A 5 37.32 37.68 -34.58
N PHE A 6 37.47 38.21 -33.37
CA PHE A 6 37.48 37.42 -32.14
C PHE A 6 36.05 36.96 -31.83
N LEU A 7 35.81 35.65 -31.93
CA LEU A 7 34.54 35.02 -31.53
C LEU A 7 34.60 34.78 -30.01
N ILE A 8 33.88 35.58 -29.22
CA ILE A 8 33.70 35.35 -27.79
C ILE A 8 32.63 34.26 -27.64
N VAL A 9 33.06 33.05 -27.29
CA VAL A 9 32.16 31.96 -26.88
C VAL A 9 31.78 32.19 -25.42
N ILE A 10 30.56 32.68 -25.19
CA ILE A 10 29.95 32.73 -23.86
C ILE A 10 29.54 31.29 -23.51
N LEU A 11 30.33 30.65 -22.65
CA LEU A 11 30.04 29.34 -22.10
C LEU A 11 28.96 29.50 -21.01
N SER A 12 27.69 29.33 -21.39
CA SER A 12 26.57 29.28 -20.45
C SER A 12 26.67 28.03 -19.58
N ILE A 13 27.26 28.16 -18.39
CA ILE A 13 27.25 27.10 -17.37
C ILE A 13 25.82 27.01 -16.83
N ILE A 14 25.02 26.09 -17.38
CA ILE A 14 23.77 25.66 -16.76
C ILE A 14 24.17 24.82 -15.55
N THR A 15 24.28 25.45 -14.38
CA THR A 15 24.29 24.72 -13.11
C THR A 15 22.88 24.19 -12.90
N SER A 16 22.67 22.90 -13.16
CA SER A 16 21.52 22.20 -12.59
C SER A 16 21.71 22.25 -11.07
N LEU A 17 20.99 23.13 -10.39
CA LEU A 17 20.81 23.06 -8.94
C LEU A 17 20.10 21.74 -8.64
N SER A 18 20.88 20.68 -8.44
CA SER A 18 20.41 19.50 -7.74
C SER A 18 20.08 19.96 -6.33
N THR A 19 18.79 20.12 -6.03
CA THR A 19 18.30 20.32 -4.67
C THR A 19 18.68 19.09 -3.86
N VAL A 20 19.83 19.17 -3.18
CA VAL A 20 20.22 18.15 -2.20
C VAL A 20 19.13 18.14 -1.14
N ALA A 21 18.54 16.97 -0.88
CA ALA A 21 17.53 16.83 0.15
C ALA A 21 18.10 17.33 1.48
N GLN A 22 17.31 18.11 2.23
CA GLN A 22 17.75 18.64 3.51
C GLN A 22 17.90 17.49 4.51
N ASP A 23 19.05 17.36 5.15
CA ASP A 23 19.23 16.44 6.29
C ASP A 23 18.29 16.85 7.44
N ALA A 24 17.31 15.99 7.72
CA ALA A 24 16.27 16.30 8.69
C ALA A 24 16.82 16.29 10.12
N LYS A 25 16.70 17.42 10.82
CA LYS A 25 17.15 17.55 12.22
C LYS A 25 16.35 16.64 13.14
N ILE A 26 15.06 16.42 12.86
CA ILE A 26 14.25 15.47 13.64
C ILE A 26 14.77 14.03 13.53
N TRP A 27 15.32 13.65 12.37
CA TRP A 27 16.00 12.36 12.20
C TRP A 27 17.33 12.32 12.96
N GLN A 28 18.13 13.39 12.89
CA GLN A 28 19.37 13.50 13.65
C GLN A 28 19.13 13.41 15.17
N LYS A 29 18.04 13.99 15.68
CA LYS A 29 17.64 13.84 17.09
C LYS A 29 17.27 12.39 17.39
N TYR A 30 16.49 11.74 16.52
CA TYR A 30 16.07 10.35 16.70
C TYR A 30 17.26 9.39 16.80
N THR A 31 18.31 9.60 15.99
CA THR A 31 19.53 8.77 16.01
C THR A 31 20.52 9.16 17.09
N GLY A 32 20.28 10.24 17.84
CA GLY A 32 21.19 10.79 18.83
C GLY A 32 22.36 11.58 18.26
N ALA A 33 22.39 11.86 16.95
CA ALA A 33 23.40 12.70 16.31
C ALA A 33 23.35 14.16 16.78
N ILE A 34 22.17 14.64 17.20
CA ILE A 34 22.03 15.91 17.93
C ILE A 34 21.27 15.68 19.24
N SER A 35 21.64 16.43 20.28
CA SER A 35 21.06 16.33 21.62
C SER A 35 21.16 17.67 22.37
N GLY A 36 20.59 17.74 23.58
CA GLY A 36 20.67 18.94 24.43
C GLY A 36 20.04 20.16 23.77
N ALA A 37 20.73 21.31 23.83
CA ALA A 37 20.24 22.58 23.28
C ALA A 37 19.91 22.51 21.77
N ALA A 38 20.68 21.75 20.99
CA ALA A 38 20.45 21.59 19.55
C ALA A 38 19.14 20.84 19.21
N ALA A 39 18.61 20.07 20.17
CA ALA A 39 17.41 19.26 20.02
C ALA A 39 16.20 19.80 20.80
N ALA A 40 16.35 20.91 21.54
CA ALA A 40 15.39 21.35 22.56
C ALA A 40 13.96 21.61 22.02
N ASN A 41 13.85 22.13 20.80
CA ASN A 41 12.56 22.48 20.18
C ASN A 41 12.09 21.46 19.13
N ILE A 42 12.76 20.31 19.05
CA ILE A 42 12.42 19.24 18.10
C ILE A 42 11.68 18.17 18.90
N PRO A 43 10.48 17.73 18.50
CA PRO A 43 9.74 16.69 19.23
C PRO A 43 10.42 15.33 19.11
N ASP A 44 9.95 14.34 19.89
CA ASP A 44 10.36 12.96 19.67
C ASP A 44 9.61 12.37 18.48
N LEU A 45 10.32 11.64 17.63
CA LEU A 45 9.73 10.92 16.51
C LEU A 45 9.23 9.55 16.97
N PRO A 46 7.97 9.15 16.66
CA PRO A 46 7.51 7.79 16.98
C PRO A 46 8.31 6.74 16.21
N ASN A 47 8.43 5.53 16.78
CA ASN A 47 9.15 4.45 16.15
C ASN A 47 8.22 3.58 15.27
N TYR A 48 8.33 3.75 13.96
CA TYR A 48 7.56 3.04 12.94
C TYR A 48 8.31 1.81 12.39
N GLY A 49 9.57 1.60 12.78
CA GLY A 49 10.46 0.57 12.24
C GLY A 49 10.08 -0.87 12.56
N PHE A 50 8.90 -1.13 13.14
CA PHE A 50 8.39 -2.45 13.49
C PHE A 50 7.19 -2.88 12.62
N ALA A 51 6.79 -2.10 11.62
CA ALA A 51 5.68 -2.47 10.74
C ALA A 51 6.02 -3.65 9.81
N GLY A 52 4.99 -4.45 9.48
CA GLY A 52 5.06 -5.49 8.47
C GLY A 52 5.53 -6.87 8.94
N TYR A 53 5.59 -7.80 7.98
CA TYR A 53 5.98 -9.19 8.19
C TYR A 53 7.27 -9.30 9.01
N LYS A 54 7.22 -10.12 10.06
CA LYS A 54 8.31 -10.29 11.04
C LYS A 54 8.93 -8.95 11.48
N LEU A 55 8.07 -7.95 11.67
CA LEU A 55 8.40 -6.61 12.14
C LEU A 55 9.39 -5.88 11.23
N GLY A 56 9.30 -6.10 9.92
CA GLY A 56 10.17 -5.50 8.90
C GLY A 56 11.60 -6.05 8.87
N LYS A 57 11.92 -7.08 9.68
CA LYS A 57 13.28 -7.61 9.82
C LYS A 57 13.73 -8.45 8.62
N MET A 58 12.81 -9.13 7.94
CA MET A 58 13.15 -10.09 6.89
C MET A 58 12.14 -10.07 5.74
N GLU A 59 12.59 -10.56 4.58
CA GLU A 59 11.74 -10.78 3.41
C GLU A 59 10.61 -11.76 3.75
N ILE A 60 9.43 -11.55 3.17
CA ILE A 60 8.42 -12.62 3.12
C ILE A 60 9.06 -13.76 2.30
N PRO A 61 9.23 -14.96 2.87
CA PRO A 61 9.95 -16.04 2.19
C PRO A 61 9.25 -16.44 0.89
N GLU A 62 10.00 -16.94 -0.09
CA GLU A 62 9.37 -17.59 -1.24
C GLU A 62 8.57 -18.81 -0.76
N SER A 63 7.42 -19.04 -1.39
CA SER A 63 6.47 -20.06 -0.95
C SER A 63 7.04 -21.46 -1.18
N THR A 64 7.17 -22.24 -0.11
CA THR A 64 7.59 -23.65 -0.13
C THR A 64 6.61 -24.50 0.67
N GLY A 65 6.37 -25.74 0.24
CA GLY A 65 5.51 -26.67 0.98
C GLY A 65 4.73 -27.58 0.05
N THR A 66 3.84 -28.39 0.64
CA THR A 66 2.92 -29.26 -0.10
C THR A 66 2.00 -28.43 -0.98
N ILE A 67 1.87 -28.82 -2.24
CA ILE A 67 1.05 -28.13 -3.24
C ILE A 67 -0.31 -28.82 -3.35
N PHE A 68 -1.36 -28.03 -3.16
CA PHE A 68 -2.76 -28.38 -3.34
C PHE A 68 -3.25 -27.63 -4.59
N ASN A 69 -3.04 -28.24 -5.76
CA ASN A 69 -3.44 -27.61 -7.03
C ASN A 69 -4.95 -27.69 -7.18
N VAL A 70 -5.62 -26.54 -7.32
CA VAL A 70 -7.09 -26.44 -7.40
C VAL A 70 -7.70 -27.30 -8.52
N THR A 71 -6.95 -27.58 -9.60
CA THR A 71 -7.45 -28.43 -10.70
C THR A 71 -7.53 -29.91 -10.33
N THR A 72 -6.77 -30.36 -9.32
CA THR A 72 -6.89 -31.71 -8.75
C THR A 72 -8.16 -31.86 -7.91
N TYR A 73 -8.76 -30.72 -7.50
CA TYR A 73 -10.00 -30.65 -6.74
C TYR A 73 -11.21 -30.29 -7.61
N GLY A 74 -11.05 -30.23 -8.93
CA GLY A 74 -12.14 -30.03 -9.90
C GLY A 74 -12.27 -28.62 -10.47
N ALA A 75 -11.36 -27.69 -10.15
CA ALA A 75 -11.37 -26.36 -10.77
C ALA A 75 -10.90 -26.47 -12.23
N ILE A 76 -11.57 -25.77 -13.15
CA ILE A 76 -11.24 -25.78 -14.58
C ILE A 76 -11.11 -24.33 -15.05
N PRO A 77 -9.88 -23.86 -15.35
CA PRO A 77 -9.73 -22.48 -15.79
C PRO A 77 -10.34 -22.27 -17.19
N ASN A 78 -10.96 -21.10 -17.36
CA ASN A 78 -11.54 -20.59 -18.61
C ASN A 78 -12.76 -21.34 -19.14
N ASP A 79 -13.53 -22.03 -18.30
CA ASP A 79 -14.78 -22.69 -18.70
C ASP A 79 -16.05 -21.90 -18.33
N ASP A 80 -15.88 -20.75 -17.66
CA ASP A 80 -16.96 -19.89 -17.12
C ASP A 80 -17.88 -20.60 -16.08
N VAL A 81 -17.47 -21.74 -15.53
CA VAL A 81 -18.16 -22.48 -14.47
C VAL A 81 -17.56 -22.10 -13.11
N SER A 82 -18.38 -22.10 -12.06
CA SER A 82 -17.93 -21.73 -10.72
C SER A 82 -16.89 -22.71 -10.16
N ASP A 83 -15.72 -22.20 -9.80
CA ASP A 83 -14.63 -22.95 -9.19
C ASP A 83 -14.65 -22.94 -7.64
N VAL A 84 -15.63 -22.28 -7.03
CA VAL A 84 -15.69 -22.04 -5.56
C VAL A 84 -15.55 -23.33 -4.75
N ASP A 85 -16.26 -24.40 -5.11
CA ASP A 85 -16.24 -25.66 -4.37
C ASP A 85 -14.88 -26.35 -4.46
N ALA A 86 -14.28 -26.37 -5.65
CA ALA A 86 -12.95 -26.93 -5.87
C ALA A 86 -11.86 -26.13 -5.13
N ILE A 87 -11.96 -24.80 -5.15
CA ILE A 87 -11.07 -23.90 -4.41
C ILE A 87 -11.18 -24.18 -2.90
N GLN A 88 -12.40 -24.25 -2.37
CA GLN A 88 -12.61 -24.50 -0.94
C GLN A 88 -12.13 -25.92 -0.55
N ALA A 89 -12.32 -26.92 -1.41
CA ALA A 89 -11.81 -28.28 -1.17
C ALA A 89 -10.27 -28.32 -1.11
N ALA A 90 -9.58 -27.61 -2.00
CA ALA A 90 -8.12 -27.49 -1.96
C ALA A 90 -7.64 -26.78 -0.68
N ILE A 91 -8.33 -25.72 -0.26
CA ILE A 91 -8.06 -25.04 1.01
C ILE A 91 -8.24 -26.00 2.19
N ASN A 92 -9.36 -26.70 2.27
CA ASN A 92 -9.65 -27.65 3.35
C ASN A 92 -8.59 -28.77 3.43
N ALA A 93 -8.11 -29.25 2.28
CA ALA A 93 -7.04 -30.23 2.23
C ALA A 93 -5.71 -29.68 2.76
N ALA A 94 -5.35 -28.44 2.39
CA ALA A 94 -4.16 -27.76 2.91
C ALA A 94 -4.25 -27.52 4.43
N GLU A 95 -5.42 -27.12 4.93
CA GLU A 95 -5.66 -26.94 6.36
C GLU A 95 -5.56 -28.26 7.13
N SER A 96 -6.11 -29.33 6.59
CA SER A 96 -6.04 -30.68 7.18
C SER A 96 -4.60 -31.22 7.23
N ALA A 97 -3.75 -30.80 6.29
CA ALA A 97 -2.32 -31.11 6.28
C ALA A 97 -1.48 -30.23 7.23
N GLY A 98 -2.10 -29.27 7.93
CA GLY A 98 -1.43 -28.34 8.84
C GLY A 98 -0.77 -27.14 8.16
N GLY A 99 -1.00 -26.96 6.86
CA GLY A 99 -0.42 -25.89 6.05
C GLY A 99 -0.09 -26.35 4.63
N GLY A 100 0.07 -25.39 3.72
CA GLY A 100 0.41 -25.68 2.33
C GLY A 100 0.19 -24.53 1.37
N ILE A 101 0.49 -24.79 0.10
CA ILE A 101 0.27 -23.89 -1.01
C ILE A 101 -0.98 -24.35 -1.75
N VAL A 102 -2.06 -23.56 -1.69
CA VAL A 102 -3.20 -23.73 -2.57
C VAL A 102 -2.85 -23.05 -3.90
N PHE A 103 -2.53 -23.86 -4.89
CA PHE A 103 -1.93 -23.40 -6.14
C PHE A 103 -2.96 -23.27 -7.26
N PHE A 104 -2.93 -22.13 -7.93
CA PHE A 104 -3.71 -21.82 -9.11
C PHE A 104 -2.80 -21.79 -10.35
N PRO A 105 -3.01 -22.68 -11.34
CA PRO A 105 -2.32 -22.57 -12.63
C PRO A 105 -2.79 -21.33 -13.40
N LYS A 106 -2.19 -21.10 -14.57
CA LYS A 106 -2.60 -20.01 -15.47
C LYS A 106 -4.04 -20.19 -15.96
N GLY A 107 -4.73 -19.07 -16.15
CA GLY A 107 -6.12 -19.03 -16.63
C GLY A 107 -7.06 -18.30 -15.68
N GLU A 108 -8.30 -18.12 -16.13
CA GLU A 108 -9.36 -17.44 -15.38
C GLU A 108 -10.23 -18.45 -14.62
N PHE A 109 -10.28 -18.32 -13.30
CA PHE A 109 -11.14 -19.09 -12.41
C PHE A 109 -12.36 -18.25 -12.02
N THR A 110 -13.55 -18.79 -12.21
CA THR A 110 -14.80 -18.08 -11.99
C THR A 110 -15.27 -18.27 -10.55
N VAL A 111 -15.49 -17.15 -9.86
CA VAL A 111 -16.11 -17.13 -8.52
C VAL A 111 -17.33 -16.22 -8.54
N ASN A 112 -18.25 -16.46 -7.60
CA ASN A 112 -19.47 -15.67 -7.46
C ASN A 112 -20.28 -15.54 -8.77
N SER A 113 -20.56 -16.66 -9.44
CA SER A 113 -21.23 -16.71 -10.74
C SER A 113 -22.73 -16.38 -10.69
N VAL A 114 -23.34 -16.41 -9.50
CA VAL A 114 -24.78 -16.22 -9.30
C VAL A 114 -25.04 -15.07 -8.32
N ALA A 115 -25.97 -14.20 -8.66
CA ALA A 115 -26.42 -13.11 -7.81
C ALA A 115 -27.05 -13.64 -6.50
N GLY A 116 -27.02 -12.83 -5.44
CA GLY A 116 -27.58 -13.21 -4.13
C GLY A 116 -26.58 -13.92 -3.20
N ASN A 117 -25.38 -14.28 -3.65
CA ASN A 117 -24.38 -14.90 -2.79
C ASN A 117 -23.79 -13.89 -1.78
N TYR A 118 -23.78 -14.28 -0.52
CA TYR A 118 -23.21 -13.55 0.62
C TYR A 118 -22.23 -14.41 1.44
N THR A 119 -21.60 -15.41 0.80
CA THR A 119 -20.63 -16.31 1.42
C THR A 119 -19.26 -16.12 0.79
N SER A 120 -18.26 -15.84 1.64
CA SER A 120 -16.85 -15.74 1.26
C SER A 120 -16.21 -17.12 1.13
N ILE A 121 -15.17 -17.23 0.29
CA ILE A 121 -14.21 -18.34 0.37
C ILE A 121 -13.37 -18.14 1.62
N LYS A 122 -13.33 -19.13 2.50
CA LYS A 122 -12.75 -18.99 3.85
C LYS A 122 -11.45 -19.76 4.00
N ILE A 123 -10.49 -19.10 4.63
CA ILE A 123 -9.29 -19.69 5.18
C ILE A 123 -9.31 -19.49 6.70
N THR A 124 -9.28 -20.58 7.45
CA THR A 124 -9.51 -20.65 8.90
C THR A 124 -8.29 -21.10 9.70
N LYS A 125 -7.23 -21.59 9.02
CA LYS A 125 -5.98 -22.02 9.67
C LYS A 125 -4.75 -21.23 9.19
N SER A 126 -3.68 -21.35 9.99
CA SER A 126 -2.37 -20.74 9.73
C SER A 126 -1.56 -21.53 8.70
N ASN A 127 -0.50 -20.92 8.18
CA ASN A 127 0.43 -21.52 7.21
C ASN A 127 -0.23 -21.90 5.86
N ILE A 128 -1.24 -21.15 5.44
CA ILE A 128 -1.93 -21.35 4.16
C ILE A 128 -1.54 -20.24 3.19
N ILE A 129 -0.98 -20.62 2.05
CA ILE A 129 -0.58 -19.68 1.00
C ILE A 129 -1.46 -19.91 -0.21
N ILE A 130 -2.21 -18.90 -0.62
CA ILE A 130 -2.98 -18.88 -1.87
C ILE A 130 -2.09 -18.30 -2.96
N LYS A 131 -1.67 -19.12 -3.91
CA LYS A 131 -0.62 -18.74 -4.88
C LYS A 131 -1.06 -18.96 -6.32
N GLY A 132 -0.96 -17.94 -7.14
CA GLY A 132 -1.16 -18.02 -8.58
C GLY A 132 0.14 -18.20 -9.37
N SER A 133 -0.02 -18.25 -10.68
CA SER A 133 1.06 -18.37 -11.68
C SER A 133 1.51 -17.03 -12.25
N GLY A 134 1.25 -15.92 -11.53
CA GLY A 134 1.52 -14.55 -11.96
C GLY A 134 0.24 -13.70 -11.98
N SER A 135 0.33 -12.41 -11.64
CA SER A 135 -0.79 -11.47 -11.69
C SER A 135 -0.83 -10.64 -12.98
N GLU A 136 0.14 -10.85 -13.86
CA GLU A 136 0.24 -10.25 -15.19
C GLU A 136 -0.67 -10.95 -16.21
N LEU A 137 -0.79 -10.36 -17.40
CA LEU A 137 -1.53 -10.96 -18.52
C LEU A 137 -1.01 -12.37 -18.84
N GLY A 138 -1.94 -13.33 -18.93
CA GLY A 138 -1.62 -14.75 -19.12
C GLY A 138 -1.22 -15.50 -17.84
N GLY A 139 -1.27 -14.83 -16.69
CA GLY A 139 -1.15 -15.42 -15.36
C GLY A 139 -2.47 -16.01 -14.85
N THR A 140 -2.62 -16.04 -13.53
CA THR A 140 -3.85 -16.48 -12.85
C THR A 140 -4.78 -15.30 -12.64
N VAL A 141 -6.03 -15.46 -13.08
CA VAL A 141 -7.12 -14.52 -12.79
C VAL A 141 -8.16 -15.23 -11.93
N ILE A 142 -8.56 -14.62 -10.83
CA ILE A 142 -9.78 -15.00 -10.11
C ILE A 142 -10.84 -13.95 -10.41
N ASN A 143 -11.85 -14.33 -11.19
CA ASN A 143 -12.89 -13.44 -11.69
C ASN A 143 -14.19 -13.61 -10.90
N MET A 144 -14.51 -12.60 -10.11
CA MET A 144 -15.80 -12.45 -9.47
C MET A 144 -16.81 -11.96 -10.49
N LYS A 145 -17.73 -12.82 -10.92
CA LYS A 145 -18.64 -12.52 -12.04
C LYS A 145 -19.79 -11.60 -11.62
N THR A 146 -20.36 -11.80 -10.44
CA THR A 146 -21.44 -10.98 -9.87
C THR A 146 -21.01 -10.34 -8.55
N VAL A 147 -21.81 -9.41 -8.03
CA VAL A 147 -21.56 -8.67 -6.77
C VAL A 147 -21.77 -9.56 -5.53
N MET A 148 -21.02 -9.35 -4.45
CA MET A 148 -21.34 -9.92 -3.13
C MET A 148 -22.60 -9.23 -2.59
N SER A 149 -23.58 -10.04 -2.18
CA SER A 149 -24.82 -9.55 -1.60
C SER A 149 -24.68 -9.26 -0.11
N GLN A 150 -25.51 -8.37 0.41
CA GLN A 150 -25.63 -8.19 1.85
C GLN A 150 -26.26 -9.45 2.46
N LYS A 151 -25.85 -9.80 3.68
CA LYS A 151 -26.52 -10.86 4.43
C LYS A 151 -27.97 -10.45 4.74
N PRO A 152 -28.92 -11.40 4.82
CA PRO A 152 -30.30 -11.10 5.20
C PRO A 152 -30.37 -10.27 6.50
N GLY A 153 -31.14 -9.17 6.47
CA GLY A 153 -31.32 -8.25 7.59
C GLY A 153 -30.27 -7.14 7.72
N ILE A 154 -29.20 -7.15 6.91
CA ILE A 154 -28.22 -6.06 6.87
C ILE A 154 -28.65 -5.00 5.87
N THR A 155 -28.74 -3.75 6.33
CA THR A 155 -29.12 -2.59 5.50
C THR A 155 -27.99 -1.58 5.29
N THR A 156 -26.89 -1.68 6.05
CA THR A 156 -25.73 -0.80 5.93
C THR A 156 -24.97 -1.06 4.63
N LEU A 157 -24.83 -0.03 3.79
CA LEU A 157 -24.29 -0.13 2.43
C LEU A 157 -22.83 -0.62 2.37
N TRP A 158 -22.02 -0.31 3.37
CA TRP A 158 -20.62 -0.70 3.49
C TRP A 158 -20.40 -2.08 4.13
N ASN A 159 -21.41 -2.96 4.13
CA ASN A 159 -21.34 -4.26 4.79
C ASN A 159 -21.81 -5.39 3.87
N THR A 160 -20.89 -5.87 3.05
CA THR A 160 -20.97 -7.14 2.34
C THR A 160 -19.75 -8.00 2.69
N PRO A 161 -19.87 -9.34 2.56
CA PRO A 161 -18.70 -10.21 2.63
C PRO A 161 -17.71 -9.91 1.50
N LYS A 162 -16.48 -10.40 1.67
CA LYS A 162 -15.41 -10.26 0.65
C LYS A 162 -15.29 -11.55 -0.15
N MET A 163 -14.63 -11.50 -1.31
CA MET A 163 -14.36 -12.69 -2.13
C MET A 163 -13.61 -13.76 -1.31
N PHE A 164 -12.50 -13.38 -0.68
CA PHE A 164 -11.74 -14.22 0.24
C PHE A 164 -11.61 -13.60 1.61
N VAL A 165 -11.70 -14.43 2.66
CA VAL A 165 -11.42 -14.02 4.04
C VAL A 165 -10.51 -15.01 4.74
N PHE A 166 -9.47 -14.46 5.36
CA PHE A 166 -8.79 -15.11 6.47
C PHE A 166 -9.59 -14.83 7.74
N ASP A 167 -10.29 -15.85 8.23
CA ASP A 167 -11.27 -15.79 9.32
C ASP A 167 -11.05 -17.00 10.25
N GLY A 168 -10.03 -16.88 11.12
CA GLY A 168 -9.61 -17.96 12.00
C GLY A 168 -10.41 -18.05 13.30
N ASP A 169 -10.12 -19.09 14.08
CA ASP A 169 -10.77 -19.29 15.38
C ASP A 169 -10.49 -18.12 16.34
N TYR A 170 -11.54 -17.38 16.69
CA TYR A 170 -11.46 -16.36 17.73
C TYR A 170 -11.22 -16.99 19.10
N GLY A 171 -10.29 -16.42 19.87
CA GLY A 171 -10.10 -16.80 21.26
C GLY A 171 -9.23 -15.82 22.02
N ALA A 172 -9.60 -15.53 23.26
CA ALA A 172 -8.85 -14.63 24.12
C ALA A 172 -8.95 -15.02 25.59
N SER A 173 -7.94 -14.68 26.39
CA SER A 173 -7.98 -14.84 27.84
C SER A 173 -8.85 -13.77 28.49
N ALA A 174 -9.07 -13.91 29.80
CA ALA A 174 -9.55 -12.81 30.63
C ALA A 174 -8.59 -11.61 30.56
N LYS A 175 -9.14 -10.41 30.77
CA LYS A 175 -8.37 -9.16 30.85
C LYS A 175 -7.65 -9.07 32.20
N LEU A 176 -6.39 -8.65 32.16
CA LEU A 176 -5.56 -8.37 33.32
C LEU A 176 -5.24 -6.87 33.35
N ALA A 177 -5.40 -6.22 34.51
CA ALA A 177 -5.04 -4.82 34.65
C ALA A 177 -3.51 -4.64 34.70
N LEU A 178 -3.02 -3.57 34.06
CA LEU A 178 -1.63 -3.15 34.24
C LEU A 178 -1.46 -2.56 35.64
N THR A 179 -0.41 -2.99 36.35
CA THR A 179 -0.11 -2.52 37.71
C THR A 179 0.90 -1.38 37.74
N ALA A 180 1.53 -1.08 36.61
CA ALA A 180 2.49 0.01 36.46
C ALA A 180 2.36 0.67 35.09
N ASN A 181 2.85 1.90 34.98
CA ASN A 181 2.99 2.57 33.70
C ASN A 181 3.98 1.81 32.80
N SER A 182 3.71 1.82 31.51
CA SER A 182 4.66 1.42 30.48
C SER A 182 4.78 2.56 29.46
N TYR A 183 5.99 2.84 29.01
CA TYR A 183 6.28 4.04 28.23
C TYR A 183 6.55 3.66 26.78
N LYS A 184 6.22 4.56 25.84
CA LYS A 184 6.58 4.42 24.42
C LYS A 184 8.05 4.02 24.29
N ASN A 185 8.38 3.18 23.32
CA ASN A 185 9.72 2.64 23.06
C ASN A 185 10.29 1.66 24.11
N SER A 186 9.63 1.46 25.26
CA SER A 186 9.91 0.29 26.12
C SER A 186 9.35 -0.99 25.49
N ASN A 187 9.62 -2.17 26.05
CA ASN A 187 9.20 -3.45 25.47
C ASN A 187 8.54 -4.40 26.48
N PHE A 188 8.00 -3.89 27.58
CA PHE A 188 7.35 -4.74 28.57
C PHE A 188 6.19 -4.05 29.28
N VAL A 189 5.34 -4.87 29.91
CA VAL A 189 4.36 -4.43 30.90
C VAL A 189 4.38 -5.31 32.15
N VAL A 190 3.73 -4.83 33.20
CA VAL A 190 3.63 -5.53 34.49
C VAL A 190 2.15 -5.68 34.86
N VAL A 191 1.78 -6.87 35.33
CA VAL A 191 0.44 -7.22 35.82
C VAL A 191 0.52 -7.82 37.22
N ALA A 192 -0.62 -8.11 37.86
CA ALA A 192 -0.64 -8.78 39.16
C ALA A 192 -0.34 -10.29 39.07
N ASN A 193 -0.81 -10.95 38.00
CA ASN A 193 -0.59 -12.38 37.75
C ASN A 193 -0.62 -12.65 36.24
N ALA A 194 0.49 -13.09 35.65
CA ALA A 194 0.62 -13.35 34.21
C ALA A 194 0.31 -14.81 33.80
N SER A 195 -0.08 -15.69 34.73
CA SER A 195 -0.20 -17.14 34.48
C SER A 195 -1.17 -17.50 33.34
N SER A 196 -2.21 -16.70 33.12
CA SER A 196 -3.18 -16.93 32.05
C SER A 196 -2.66 -16.61 30.64
N LEU A 197 -1.50 -15.97 30.53
CA LEU A 197 -0.88 -15.57 29.27
C LEU A 197 0.14 -16.57 28.74
N VAL A 198 0.57 -17.56 29.54
CA VAL A 198 1.69 -18.48 29.21
C VAL A 198 1.45 -19.31 27.94
N ASN A 199 0.19 -19.57 27.59
CA ASN A 199 -0.20 -20.35 26.41
C ASN A 199 -0.55 -19.48 25.20
N TYR A 200 -0.33 -18.17 25.29
CA TYR A 200 -0.62 -17.23 24.20
C TYR A 200 0.67 -16.71 23.59
N LYS A 201 0.69 -16.68 22.26
CA LYS A 201 1.78 -16.07 21.50
C LYS A 201 1.59 -14.56 21.35
N TYR A 202 0.34 -14.12 21.19
CA TYR A 202 -0.01 -12.72 20.97
C TYR A 202 -0.87 -12.21 22.12
N VAL A 203 -0.76 -10.90 22.36
CA VAL A 203 -1.59 -10.19 23.33
C VAL A 203 -2.26 -8.99 22.70
N ARG A 204 -3.38 -8.60 23.29
CA ARG A 204 -4.06 -7.35 23.00
C ARG A 204 -4.05 -6.47 24.24
N MET A 205 -3.42 -5.32 24.13
CA MET A 205 -3.49 -4.22 25.08
C MET A 205 -4.73 -3.39 24.75
N GLU A 206 -5.54 -3.05 25.75
CA GLU A 206 -6.76 -2.27 25.56
C GLU A 206 -7.00 -1.28 26.69
N MET A 207 -7.49 -0.11 26.31
CA MET A 207 -8.05 0.90 27.20
C MET A 207 -9.49 1.17 26.74
N ALA A 208 -10.44 0.93 27.65
CA ALA A 208 -11.82 1.35 27.43
C ALA A 208 -11.92 2.88 27.35
N ALA A 209 -13.04 3.40 26.87
CA ALA A 209 -13.23 4.83 26.70
C ALA A 209 -12.97 5.58 28.01
N ASN A 210 -12.06 6.55 27.98
CA ASN A 210 -11.61 7.23 29.19
C ASN A 210 -11.26 8.71 28.93
N THR A 211 -12.04 9.62 29.49
CA THR A 211 -11.82 11.08 29.35
C THR A 211 -10.57 11.57 30.07
N ALA A 212 -10.11 10.90 31.13
CA ALA A 212 -8.86 11.24 31.81
C ALA A 212 -7.64 11.04 30.88
N ALA A 213 -7.77 10.14 29.90
CA ALA A 213 -6.73 9.89 28.91
C ALA A 213 -6.72 10.89 27.73
N ASN A 214 -7.75 11.75 27.61
CA ASN A 214 -7.91 12.65 26.47
C ASN A 214 -6.69 13.56 26.30
N SER A 215 -6.26 14.24 27.38
CA SER A 215 -5.13 15.20 27.31
C SER A 215 -3.85 14.56 26.78
N LEU A 216 -3.55 13.33 27.21
CA LEU A 216 -2.37 12.58 26.76
C LEU A 216 -2.45 12.25 25.26
N TYR A 217 -3.56 11.66 24.81
CA TYR A 217 -3.64 11.16 23.43
C TYR A 217 -4.07 12.22 22.41
N LEU A 218 -4.73 13.29 22.82
CA LEU A 218 -4.98 14.48 22.00
C LEU A 218 -3.77 15.41 21.93
N ASP A 219 -2.61 15.00 22.47
CA ASP A 219 -1.38 15.78 22.49
C ASP A 219 -1.62 17.22 23.00
N GLY A 220 -2.37 17.32 24.10
CA GLY A 220 -2.70 18.59 24.76
C GLY A 220 -3.82 19.41 24.12
N LYS A 221 -4.45 18.97 23.01
CA LYS A 221 -5.65 19.66 22.49
C LYS A 221 -6.81 19.52 23.46
N THR A 222 -7.38 20.65 23.86
CA THR A 222 -8.52 20.73 24.80
C THR A 222 -9.80 21.26 24.14
N ASN A 223 -9.68 21.98 23.02
CA ASN A 223 -10.78 22.56 22.25
C ASN A 223 -11.35 21.56 21.22
N THR A 224 -11.85 20.42 21.69
CA THR A 224 -12.57 19.49 20.81
C THR A 224 -13.93 20.06 20.42
N ARG A 225 -14.37 19.74 19.20
CA ARG A 225 -15.65 20.24 18.68
C ARG A 225 -16.80 19.50 19.38
N SER A 226 -17.87 20.20 19.76
CA SER A 226 -18.99 19.63 20.51
C SER A 226 -19.64 18.43 19.80
N ILE A 227 -19.71 18.47 18.46
CA ILE A 227 -20.25 17.40 17.61
C ILE A 227 -19.45 16.09 17.66
N TRP A 228 -18.20 16.12 18.17
CA TRP A 228 -17.38 14.92 18.39
C TRP A 228 -17.81 14.23 19.69
N SER A 229 -19.08 13.82 19.75
CA SER A 229 -19.74 13.45 20.99
C SER A 229 -19.05 12.30 21.72
N ASN A 230 -18.50 11.30 21.03
CA ASN A 230 -17.87 10.16 21.72
C ASN A 230 -16.59 10.56 22.45
N ILE A 231 -15.70 11.36 21.86
CA ILE A 231 -14.46 11.76 22.55
C ILE A 231 -14.73 12.75 23.69
N ASN A 232 -15.76 13.59 23.56
CA ASN A 232 -16.14 14.56 24.58
C ASN A 232 -16.82 13.91 25.79
N THR A 233 -17.69 12.92 25.55
CA THR A 233 -18.54 12.34 26.61
C THR A 233 -17.99 11.03 27.17
N LYS A 234 -17.34 10.19 26.35
CA LYS A 234 -16.80 8.88 26.74
C LYS A 234 -15.28 8.90 26.85
N GLY A 235 -14.61 9.68 25.99
CA GLY A 235 -13.16 9.80 25.95
C GLY A 235 -12.48 8.84 24.97
N VAL A 236 -11.16 8.94 24.91
CA VAL A 236 -10.31 8.16 24.02
C VAL A 236 -10.37 6.67 24.38
N GLU A 237 -10.31 5.82 23.36
CA GLU A 237 -10.10 4.38 23.48
C GLU A 237 -8.74 3.97 22.92
N GLY A 238 -8.13 2.95 23.52
CA GLY A 238 -6.80 2.46 23.17
C GLY A 238 -6.81 0.99 22.79
N LYS A 239 -5.98 0.62 21.81
CA LYS A 239 -5.74 -0.75 21.38
C LYS A 239 -4.34 -0.89 20.81
N GLU A 240 -3.57 -1.90 21.24
CA GLU A 240 -2.26 -2.26 20.67
C GLU A 240 -2.11 -3.79 20.70
N PHE A 241 -1.52 -4.37 19.66
CA PHE A 241 -1.16 -5.79 19.64
C PHE A 241 0.35 -5.97 19.70
N HIS A 242 0.78 -7.02 20.41
CA HIS A 242 2.19 -7.39 20.54
C HIS A 242 2.35 -8.92 20.51
N GLU A 243 3.51 -9.38 20.05
CA GLU A 243 3.96 -10.77 20.21
C GLU A 243 4.80 -10.89 21.49
N ILE A 244 4.48 -11.88 22.32
CA ILE A 244 5.24 -12.18 23.52
C ILE A 244 6.62 -12.72 23.11
N ASP A 245 7.66 -12.13 23.69
CA ASP A 245 9.02 -12.66 23.66
C ASP A 245 9.21 -13.67 24.79
N ARG A 246 8.94 -13.25 26.03
CA ARG A 246 8.99 -14.09 27.23
C ARG A 246 8.16 -13.50 28.37
N ILE A 247 7.86 -14.33 29.36
CA ILE A 247 7.23 -13.93 30.62
C ILE A 247 8.21 -14.27 31.76
N ASP A 248 8.49 -13.29 32.61
CA ASP A 248 9.36 -13.42 33.78
C ASP A 248 8.56 -12.98 35.03
N GLY A 249 8.07 -13.97 35.78
CA GLY A 249 7.09 -13.77 36.84
C GLY A 249 5.85 -13.03 36.33
N ASN A 250 5.67 -11.78 36.77
CA ASN A 250 4.54 -10.93 36.44
C ASN A 250 4.84 -9.85 35.39
N LYS A 251 6.01 -9.94 34.76
CA LYS A 251 6.48 -9.02 33.74
C LYS A 251 6.48 -9.71 32.37
N ILE A 252 5.77 -9.12 31.42
CA ILE A 252 5.62 -9.65 30.06
C ILE A 252 6.47 -8.80 29.13
N TYR A 253 7.42 -9.45 28.44
CA TYR A 253 8.29 -8.81 27.45
C TYR A 253 7.81 -9.11 26.03
N PHE A 254 7.95 -8.14 25.14
CA PHE A 254 7.50 -8.21 23.75
C PHE A 254 8.65 -8.18 22.76
N LYS A 255 8.40 -8.73 21.56
CA LYS A 255 9.35 -8.73 20.43
C LYS A 255 9.45 -7.37 19.73
N ASP A 256 8.46 -6.51 19.92
CA ASP A 256 8.49 -5.11 19.51
C ASP A 256 8.35 -4.16 20.70
N GLN A 257 8.47 -2.87 20.42
CA GLN A 257 8.32 -1.83 21.41
C GLN A 257 6.87 -1.38 21.54
N ILE A 258 6.49 -1.02 22.77
CA ILE A 258 5.26 -0.30 23.12
C ILE A 258 5.15 0.94 22.26
N ILE A 259 3.99 1.11 21.62
CA ILE A 259 3.80 2.10 20.56
C ILE A 259 3.49 3.47 21.17
N ASN A 260 2.64 3.48 22.20
CA ASN A 260 2.22 4.69 22.89
C ASN A 260 2.37 4.53 24.41
N ASP A 261 2.50 5.65 25.13
CA ASP A 261 2.49 5.64 26.59
C ASP A 261 1.22 4.98 27.14
N LEU A 262 1.38 4.01 28.03
CA LEU A 262 0.32 3.28 28.71
C LEU A 262 0.36 3.63 30.20
N LYS A 263 -0.60 4.45 30.65
CA LYS A 263 -0.69 4.81 32.08
C LYS A 263 -1.61 3.84 32.80
N ALA A 264 -1.14 3.22 33.88
CA ALA A 264 -1.98 2.32 34.68
C ALA A 264 -3.24 3.05 35.21
N ALA A 265 -3.09 4.33 35.58
CA ALA A 265 -4.19 5.20 35.99
C ALA A 265 -5.27 5.41 34.92
N HIS A 266 -5.00 5.11 33.64
CA HIS A 266 -6.00 5.16 32.57
C HIS A 266 -6.73 3.83 32.38
N ASN A 267 -6.52 2.84 33.28
CA ASN A 267 -7.17 1.53 33.26
C ASN A 267 -6.84 0.68 32.02
N TRP A 268 -5.57 0.73 31.58
CA TRP A 268 -5.10 -0.19 30.55
C TRP A 268 -5.13 -1.64 31.04
N THR A 269 -5.52 -2.53 30.14
CA THR A 269 -5.56 -3.98 30.34
C THR A 269 -4.78 -4.71 29.27
N ILE A 270 -4.38 -5.94 29.56
CA ILE A 270 -3.78 -6.90 28.63
C ILE A 270 -4.58 -8.21 28.65
N ARG A 271 -4.70 -8.87 27.51
CA ARG A 271 -5.19 -10.26 27.43
C ARG A 271 -4.48 -11.04 26.34
N GLY A 272 -4.35 -12.35 26.54
CA GLY A 272 -3.93 -13.28 25.51
C GLY A 272 -4.92 -13.27 24.35
N TYR A 273 -4.42 -13.37 23.13
CA TYR A 273 -5.23 -13.25 21.92
C TYR A 273 -4.76 -14.26 20.86
N LYS A 274 -5.68 -15.03 20.30
CA LYS A 274 -5.39 -15.95 19.19
C LYS A 274 -5.36 -15.15 17.90
N MET A 275 -4.36 -15.43 17.08
CA MET A 275 -4.25 -14.90 15.73
C MET A 275 -3.76 -16.00 14.80
N MET A 276 -4.29 -16.02 13.58
CA MET A 276 -3.70 -16.83 12.51
C MET A 276 -2.42 -16.18 12.02
N GLY A 277 -1.47 -16.96 11.53
CA GLY A 277 -0.25 -16.37 10.99
C GLY A 277 0.44 -17.16 9.91
N ASN A 278 1.46 -16.50 9.35
CA ASN A 278 2.28 -17.00 8.24
C ASN A 278 1.45 -17.46 7.02
N SER A 279 0.39 -16.73 6.71
CA SER A 279 -0.51 -17.04 5.59
C SER A 279 -0.63 -15.84 4.65
N GLY A 280 -1.00 -16.05 3.40
CA GLY A 280 -1.16 -14.92 2.49
C GLY A 280 -1.54 -15.26 1.06
N PHE A 281 -1.65 -14.19 0.26
CA PHE A 281 -1.92 -14.26 -1.18
C PHE A 281 -0.70 -13.82 -1.98
N GLU A 282 -0.42 -14.54 -3.07
CA GLU A 282 0.70 -14.25 -3.96
C GLU A 282 0.34 -14.44 -5.43
N ASP A 283 0.82 -13.54 -6.30
CA ASP A 283 0.91 -13.80 -7.75
C ASP A 283 -0.44 -14.07 -8.42
N ILE A 284 -1.48 -13.30 -8.04
CA ILE A 284 -2.86 -13.45 -8.53
C ILE A 284 -3.42 -12.10 -8.98
N HIS A 285 -4.17 -12.11 -10.08
CA HIS A 285 -5.06 -11.03 -10.48
C HIS A 285 -6.48 -11.28 -9.96
N PHE A 286 -6.94 -10.44 -9.03
CA PHE A 286 -8.33 -10.41 -8.56
C PHE A 286 -9.14 -9.46 -9.43
N LYS A 287 -10.14 -9.98 -10.13
CA LYS A 287 -10.96 -9.22 -11.07
C LYS A 287 -12.39 -9.18 -10.57
N GLY A 288 -12.92 -7.98 -10.35
CA GLY A 288 -14.36 -7.75 -10.25
C GLY A 288 -14.93 -7.26 -11.59
N ASN A 289 -16.22 -6.96 -11.60
CA ASN A 289 -16.91 -6.36 -12.75
C ASN A 289 -17.64 -5.05 -12.37
N PHE A 290 -17.05 -4.25 -11.47
CA PHE A 290 -17.57 -2.92 -11.18
C PHE A 290 -17.27 -1.95 -12.33
N THR A 291 -18.25 -1.74 -13.22
CA THR A 291 -18.12 -0.90 -14.42
C THR A 291 -18.81 0.45 -14.31
N ASP A 292 -19.46 0.74 -13.19
CA ASP A 292 -20.17 1.99 -12.96
C ASP A 292 -19.20 3.14 -12.67
N ASP A 293 -19.64 4.36 -12.93
CA ASP A 293 -19.02 5.55 -12.35
C ASP A 293 -19.32 5.58 -10.84
N PHE A 294 -18.27 5.50 -10.03
CA PHE A 294 -18.44 5.41 -8.58
C PHE A 294 -19.15 6.61 -7.96
N VAL A 295 -20.15 6.31 -7.12
CA VAL A 295 -20.91 7.25 -6.30
C VAL A 295 -20.80 6.79 -4.84
N HIS A 296 -20.22 7.64 -4.00
CA HIS A 296 -19.98 7.36 -2.58
C HIS A 296 -21.29 7.24 -1.80
N HIS A 297 -21.49 6.13 -1.08
CA HIS A 297 -22.69 5.82 -0.30
C HIS A 297 -24.00 5.78 -1.10
N LYS A 298 -23.93 5.39 -2.38
CA LYS A 298 -25.14 5.20 -3.20
C LYS A 298 -25.91 3.94 -2.80
N ASP A 299 -25.23 2.80 -2.78
CA ASP A 299 -25.77 1.49 -2.42
C ASP A 299 -24.62 0.54 -2.04
N TYR A 300 -24.95 -0.72 -1.72
CA TYR A 300 -23.92 -1.69 -1.35
C TYR A 300 -23.05 -2.13 -2.51
N ILE A 301 -23.52 -2.04 -3.75
CA ILE A 301 -22.77 -2.44 -4.95
C ILE A 301 -21.58 -1.49 -5.11
N HIS A 302 -21.81 -0.19 -4.94
CA HIS A 302 -20.76 0.82 -5.00
C HIS A 302 -19.81 0.76 -3.79
N ASP A 303 -20.33 0.53 -2.58
CA ASP A 303 -19.55 0.70 -1.35
C ASP A 303 -18.74 -0.53 -0.93
N SER A 304 -19.29 -1.73 -1.11
CA SER A 304 -18.66 -2.96 -0.61
C SER A 304 -18.79 -4.18 -1.51
N GLY A 305 -19.69 -4.14 -2.50
CA GLY A 305 -20.15 -5.31 -3.23
C GLY A 305 -19.09 -6.00 -4.08
N TRP A 306 -17.97 -5.36 -4.40
CA TRP A 306 -16.85 -5.94 -5.13
C TRP A 306 -15.58 -5.95 -4.27
N ALA A 307 -15.70 -6.31 -2.99
CA ALA A 307 -14.57 -6.40 -2.06
C ALA A 307 -13.77 -7.70 -2.27
N ALA A 308 -12.45 -7.60 -2.45
CA ALA A 308 -11.61 -8.75 -2.76
C ALA A 308 -11.12 -9.51 -1.51
N ILE A 309 -10.29 -8.90 -0.66
CA ILE A 309 -9.58 -9.63 0.41
C ILE A 309 -9.84 -9.04 1.80
N GLY A 310 -10.13 -9.92 2.76
CA GLY A 310 -10.19 -9.60 4.19
C GLY A 310 -9.25 -10.43 5.05
N PHE A 311 -8.58 -9.79 6.00
CA PHE A 311 -7.93 -10.45 7.13
C PHE A 311 -8.62 -10.03 8.43
N SER A 312 -8.96 -11.01 9.25
CA SER A 312 -9.39 -10.81 10.64
C SER A 312 -8.46 -11.57 11.56
N ASP A 313 -8.02 -10.92 12.64
CA ASP A 313 -7.22 -11.55 13.69
C ASP A 313 -5.97 -12.27 13.12
N ALA A 314 -5.21 -11.57 12.27
CA ALA A 314 -4.06 -12.11 11.55
C ALA A 314 -2.73 -11.52 12.03
N ALA A 315 -1.68 -12.33 12.07
CA ALA A 315 -0.34 -11.99 12.51
C ALA A 315 0.73 -12.45 11.52
N HIS A 316 1.55 -11.53 11.01
CA HIS A 316 2.57 -11.85 9.99
C HIS A 316 2.00 -12.53 8.74
N CYS A 317 0.80 -12.11 8.33
CA CYS A 317 0.22 -12.49 7.04
C CYS A 317 0.59 -11.49 5.96
N TRP A 318 0.29 -11.82 4.70
CA TRP A 318 0.59 -10.93 3.58
C TRP A 318 -0.35 -11.01 2.39
N VAL A 319 -0.30 -9.95 1.57
CA VAL A 319 -0.71 -9.95 0.16
C VAL A 319 0.47 -9.39 -0.61
N ARG A 320 0.93 -10.08 -1.66
CA ARG A 320 2.01 -9.55 -2.50
C ARG A 320 1.95 -9.93 -3.96
N ARG A 321 2.49 -9.04 -4.80
CA ARG A 321 2.62 -9.23 -6.26
C ARG A 321 1.26 -9.60 -6.86
N SER A 322 0.26 -8.80 -6.53
CA SER A 322 -1.12 -9.04 -6.92
C SER A 322 -1.67 -7.83 -7.64
N ARG A 323 -2.64 -8.09 -8.51
CA ARG A 323 -3.34 -7.07 -9.27
C ARG A 323 -4.83 -7.10 -8.93
N PHE A 324 -5.45 -5.93 -8.93
CA PHE A 324 -6.87 -5.77 -8.64
C PHE A 324 -7.53 -4.87 -9.69
N SER A 325 -8.57 -5.37 -10.35
CA SER A 325 -9.26 -4.63 -11.41
C SER A 325 -10.75 -4.55 -11.15
N ASN A 326 -11.33 -3.34 -11.31
CA ASN A 326 -12.77 -3.11 -11.18
C ASN A 326 -13.36 -3.65 -9.87
N VAL A 327 -12.67 -3.36 -8.76
CA VAL A 327 -13.07 -3.72 -7.39
C VAL A 327 -13.42 -2.48 -6.59
N THR A 328 -14.38 -2.61 -5.67
CA THR A 328 -14.76 -1.52 -4.77
C THR A 328 -13.86 -1.46 -3.54
N ASN A 329 -13.34 -2.59 -3.07
CA ASN A 329 -12.42 -2.65 -1.94
C ASN A 329 -11.30 -3.65 -2.21
N VAL A 330 -10.05 -3.21 -2.13
CA VAL A 330 -8.90 -4.04 -2.50
C VAL A 330 -8.54 -5.01 -1.37
N VAL A 331 -8.02 -4.49 -0.25
CA VAL A 331 -7.64 -5.31 0.91
C VAL A 331 -8.07 -4.60 2.20
N SER A 332 -8.59 -5.36 3.16
CA SER A 332 -8.87 -4.86 4.49
C SER A 332 -8.28 -5.77 5.57
N THR A 333 -7.79 -5.17 6.65
CA THR A 333 -7.41 -5.89 7.87
C THR A 333 -8.23 -5.41 9.05
N GLY A 334 -8.63 -6.35 9.91
CA GLY A 334 -9.27 -6.09 11.19
C GLY A 334 -8.49 -6.76 12.30
N HIS A 335 -8.22 -6.05 13.40
CA HIS A 335 -7.66 -6.64 14.63
C HIS A 335 -6.36 -7.44 14.40
N SER A 336 -5.50 -6.97 13.50
CA SER A 336 -4.34 -7.70 13.03
C SER A 336 -3.02 -7.10 13.52
N TYR A 337 -1.94 -7.88 13.43
CA TYR A 337 -0.59 -7.51 13.88
C TYR A 337 0.45 -7.80 12.80
N ALA A 338 1.32 -6.84 12.49
CA ALA A 338 2.51 -7.09 11.67
C ALA A 338 2.23 -7.73 10.29
N VAL A 339 1.10 -7.39 9.67
CA VAL A 339 0.70 -7.83 8.31
C VAL A 339 1.37 -6.95 7.26
N SER A 340 1.79 -7.54 6.14
CA SER A 340 2.37 -6.82 4.98
C SER A 340 1.49 -6.93 3.74
N ILE A 341 0.95 -5.80 3.29
CA ILE A 341 0.17 -5.68 2.05
C ILE A 341 1.03 -4.87 1.09
N ILE A 342 1.77 -5.56 0.21
CA ILE A 342 2.80 -4.91 -0.60
C ILE A 342 2.79 -5.31 -2.08
N GLN A 343 3.37 -4.47 -2.95
CA GLN A 343 3.54 -4.77 -4.38
C GLN A 343 2.20 -5.01 -5.09
N LEU A 344 1.28 -4.06 -4.95
CA LEU A 344 -0.06 -4.15 -5.51
C LEU A 344 -0.24 -3.21 -6.71
N LEU A 345 -0.86 -3.73 -7.77
CA LEU A 345 -1.37 -2.96 -8.89
C LEU A 345 -2.89 -2.85 -8.78
N VAL A 346 -3.44 -1.65 -8.94
CA VAL A 346 -4.89 -1.43 -8.90
C VAL A 346 -5.30 -0.61 -10.12
N ASP A 347 -6.29 -1.08 -10.88
CA ASP A 347 -6.74 -0.42 -12.10
C ASP A 347 -8.24 -0.64 -12.40
N GLY A 348 -8.68 -0.06 -13.51
CA GLY A 348 -10.09 -0.06 -13.91
C GLY A 348 -10.85 1.12 -13.31
N ASN A 349 -12.13 0.94 -13.01
CA ASN A 349 -12.94 2.00 -12.41
C ASN A 349 -12.59 2.23 -10.94
N ARG A 350 -12.59 3.51 -10.53
CA ARG A 350 -12.54 3.92 -9.12
C ARG A 350 -13.58 3.13 -8.34
N GLY A 351 -13.18 2.60 -7.18
CA GLY A 351 -14.05 2.02 -6.18
C GLY A 351 -14.11 2.86 -4.90
N HIS A 352 -14.53 2.21 -3.82
CA HIS A 352 -14.72 2.81 -2.50
C HIS A 352 -13.41 2.94 -1.71
N SER A 353 -12.57 1.91 -1.62
CA SER A 353 -11.35 1.94 -0.81
C SER A 353 -10.19 1.14 -1.38
N LEU A 354 -8.97 1.67 -1.25
CA LEU A 354 -7.72 1.00 -1.56
C LEU A 354 -7.40 -0.08 -0.50
N VAL A 355 -6.55 0.23 0.48
CA VAL A 355 -6.18 -0.71 1.55
C VAL A 355 -6.49 -0.12 2.91
N GLY A 356 -7.24 -0.85 3.74
CA GLY A 356 -7.62 -0.38 5.07
C GLY A 356 -7.10 -1.25 6.22
N ALA A 357 -6.67 -0.58 7.29
CA ALA A 357 -6.26 -1.20 8.54
C ALA A 357 -7.14 -0.70 9.71
N GLY A 358 -8.08 -1.54 10.13
CA GLY A 358 -9.04 -1.26 11.19
C GLY A 358 -8.65 -1.91 12.52
N GLY A 359 -8.33 -1.09 13.52
CA GLY A 359 -7.98 -1.54 14.86
C GLY A 359 -6.84 -2.53 14.91
N SER A 360 -5.84 -2.33 14.07
CA SER A 360 -4.68 -3.19 13.89
C SER A 360 -3.41 -2.53 14.42
N SER A 361 -2.32 -3.27 14.54
CA SER A 361 -1.01 -2.73 14.92
C SER A 361 0.08 -3.16 13.97
N ARG A 362 1.04 -2.27 13.70
CA ARG A 362 2.25 -2.59 12.92
C ARG A 362 1.96 -3.08 11.50
N ILE A 363 0.91 -2.58 10.84
CA ILE A 363 0.58 -2.98 9.47
C ILE A 363 1.49 -2.21 8.49
N LEU A 364 2.11 -2.91 7.55
CA LEU A 364 2.84 -2.30 6.44
C LEU A 364 2.00 -2.39 5.17
N MET A 365 1.62 -1.23 4.64
CA MET A 365 0.87 -1.09 3.40
C MET A 365 1.75 -0.31 2.43
N GLY A 366 2.29 -0.92 1.38
CA GLY A 366 3.32 -0.22 0.62
C GLY A 366 3.71 -0.81 -0.71
N LEU A 367 4.41 -0.04 -1.56
CA LEU A 367 4.64 -0.41 -2.95
C LEU A 367 3.29 -0.69 -3.64
N ILE A 368 2.41 0.30 -3.61
CA ILE A 368 1.06 0.21 -4.18
C ILE A 368 0.94 1.29 -5.25
N TRP A 369 0.46 0.89 -6.42
CA TRP A 369 0.14 1.81 -7.51
C TRP A 369 -1.34 1.71 -7.83
N ASP A 370 -2.04 2.82 -7.57
CA ASP A 370 -3.46 3.00 -7.88
C ASP A 370 -3.59 3.80 -9.18
N ASP A 371 -3.79 3.07 -10.26
CA ASP A 371 -3.99 3.55 -11.63
C ASP A 371 -5.47 3.45 -12.06
N THR A 372 -6.39 3.38 -11.10
CA THR A 372 -7.82 3.45 -11.44
C THR A 372 -8.14 4.81 -12.07
N ASN A 373 -9.20 4.86 -12.90
CA ASN A 373 -9.54 6.01 -13.75
C ASN A 373 -9.59 7.36 -13.01
N LYS A 374 -9.94 7.35 -11.73
CA LYS A 374 -9.97 8.52 -10.86
C LYS A 374 -9.22 8.26 -9.54
N GLY A 375 -8.46 7.17 -9.39
CA GLY A 375 -7.95 6.71 -8.10
C GLY A 375 -9.07 6.23 -7.16
N GLN A 376 -8.82 5.26 -6.28
CA GLN A 376 -9.77 4.82 -5.26
C GLN A 376 -10.23 5.99 -4.38
N TRP A 377 -11.50 5.95 -3.94
CA TRP A 377 -12.11 7.08 -3.22
C TRP A 377 -11.45 7.30 -1.86
N HIS A 378 -11.34 6.25 -1.05
CA HIS A 378 -10.51 6.20 0.15
C HIS A 378 -9.15 5.56 -0.20
N GLY A 379 -8.06 6.26 0.11
CA GLY A 379 -6.70 5.78 -0.13
C GLY A 379 -6.26 4.74 0.90
N ILE A 380 -5.00 4.82 1.35
CA ILE A 380 -4.54 3.97 2.45
C ILE A 380 -5.21 4.44 3.74
N ASP A 381 -6.07 3.59 4.30
CA ASP A 381 -6.87 3.83 5.49
C ASP A 381 -6.22 3.28 6.76
N VAL A 382 -6.13 4.11 7.80
CA VAL A 382 -5.97 3.68 9.19
C VAL A 382 -7.15 4.15 10.04
N SER A 383 -7.82 3.20 10.69
CA SER A 383 -9.06 3.44 11.43
C SER A 383 -9.15 2.62 12.72
N GLY A 384 -10.12 2.94 13.59
CA GLY A 384 -10.53 2.03 14.67
C GLY A 384 -9.46 1.71 15.73
N ARG A 385 -8.69 2.71 16.18
CA ARG A 385 -7.53 2.61 17.09
C ARG A 385 -6.27 2.01 16.47
N THR A 386 -6.17 1.93 15.13
CA THR A 386 -4.94 1.47 14.47
C THR A 386 -3.71 2.29 14.86
N THR A 387 -2.59 1.60 15.10
CA THR A 387 -1.37 2.26 15.58
C THR A 387 -0.08 1.60 15.11
N GLY A 388 1.01 2.38 15.04
CA GLY A 388 2.33 1.92 14.64
C GLY A 388 2.41 1.39 13.21
N SER A 389 1.41 1.70 12.38
CA SER A 389 1.28 1.22 11.00
C SER A 389 1.84 2.24 10.00
N VAL A 390 2.23 1.76 8.83
CA VAL A 390 3.00 2.51 7.84
C VAL A 390 2.36 2.35 6.45
N ALA A 391 2.03 3.48 5.83
CA ALA A 391 1.85 3.59 4.39
C ALA A 391 3.23 3.92 3.76
N TRP A 392 3.78 3.03 2.93
CA TRP A 392 5.16 3.07 2.45
C TRP A 392 5.23 3.09 0.92
N ARG A 393 5.73 4.18 0.32
CA ARG A 393 5.92 4.31 -1.14
C ARG A 393 4.63 4.01 -1.91
N ILE A 394 3.65 4.90 -1.75
CA ILE A 394 2.33 4.80 -2.40
C ILE A 394 2.28 5.75 -3.58
N ASP A 395 1.84 5.25 -4.73
CA ASP A 395 1.58 6.03 -5.93
C ASP A 395 0.08 6.03 -6.20
N ALA A 396 -0.62 7.08 -5.74
CA ALA A 396 -2.06 7.26 -5.89
C ALA A 396 -2.37 8.68 -6.40
N THR A 397 -1.65 9.14 -7.43
CA THR A 397 -1.68 10.54 -7.90
C THR A 397 -3.04 11.03 -8.38
N ASN A 398 -3.93 10.13 -8.77
CA ASN A 398 -5.31 10.43 -9.15
C ASN A 398 -6.30 10.31 -7.96
N GLY A 399 -5.91 9.55 -6.93
CA GLY A 399 -6.75 9.28 -5.76
C GLY A 399 -6.86 10.48 -4.83
N ARG A 400 -7.93 10.51 -4.02
CA ARG A 400 -8.21 11.67 -3.16
C ARG A 400 -7.10 11.95 -2.13
N GLY A 401 -6.23 11.00 -1.82
CA GLY A 401 -5.09 11.17 -0.91
C GLY A 401 -5.04 10.06 0.13
N MET A 402 -4.39 10.31 1.26
CA MET A 402 -4.48 9.43 2.43
C MET A 402 -5.91 9.40 3.01
N ASP A 403 -6.29 8.27 3.62
CA ASP A 403 -7.49 8.18 4.47
C ASP A 403 -7.06 7.90 5.91
N ILE A 404 -7.43 8.79 6.83
CA ILE A 404 -7.30 8.55 8.27
C ILE A 404 -8.71 8.56 8.85
N HIS A 405 -9.48 7.50 8.63
CA HIS A 405 -10.94 7.51 8.79
C HIS A 405 -11.42 8.13 10.11
N GLY A 406 -10.85 7.72 11.24
CA GLY A 406 -11.28 8.16 12.56
C GLY A 406 -11.52 6.99 13.49
N ASN A 407 -12.18 7.25 14.62
CA ASN A 407 -12.23 6.33 15.74
C ASN A 407 -10.82 6.04 16.30
N TYR A 408 -10.08 7.12 16.57
CA TYR A 408 -8.87 7.17 17.39
C TYR A 408 -7.59 6.43 16.91
N PRO A 409 -7.26 6.36 15.60
CA PRO A 409 -5.91 6.00 15.15
C PRO A 409 -4.85 6.89 15.79
N ARG A 410 -3.65 6.36 16.03
CA ARG A 410 -2.54 7.10 16.66
C ARG A 410 -1.18 6.56 16.25
N SER A 411 -0.15 7.39 16.24
CA SER A 411 1.22 6.95 15.94
C SER A 411 1.36 6.16 14.63
N ASN A 412 0.82 6.66 13.51
CA ASN A 412 0.97 6.06 12.18
C ASN A 412 1.82 6.96 11.25
N LEU A 413 2.39 6.37 10.21
CA LEU A 413 3.30 7.03 9.27
C LEU A 413 2.80 6.91 7.83
N TYR A 414 2.81 8.04 7.11
CA TYR A 414 2.69 8.08 5.66
C TYR A 414 4.02 8.54 5.08
N ASP A 415 4.73 7.61 4.45
CA ASP A 415 6.12 7.74 4.01
C ASP A 415 6.23 7.57 2.50
N LEU A 416 6.68 8.62 1.81
CA LEU A 416 6.75 8.68 0.34
C LEU A 416 5.38 8.37 -0.30
N TYR A 417 4.34 9.01 0.20
CA TYR A 417 2.99 8.90 -0.32
C TYR A 417 2.73 9.99 -1.36
N ALA A 418 2.33 9.60 -2.57
CA ALA A 418 1.87 10.53 -3.61
C ALA A 418 0.34 10.51 -3.71
N GLY A 419 -0.31 11.66 -3.54
CA GLY A 419 -1.78 11.77 -3.55
C GLY A 419 -2.29 13.13 -4.01
N TYR A 420 -3.51 13.16 -4.56
CA TYR A 420 -4.08 14.39 -5.14
C TYR A 420 -4.46 15.44 -4.10
N ASN A 421 -5.21 15.06 -3.05
CA ASN A 421 -5.54 15.95 -1.95
C ASN A 421 -4.89 15.51 -0.63
N VAL A 422 -5.10 16.38 0.37
CA VAL A 422 -4.92 16.12 1.80
C VAL A 422 -6.25 15.80 2.49
N THR A 423 -7.32 15.64 1.70
CA THR A 423 -8.71 15.44 2.14
C THR A 423 -9.34 14.28 1.37
N GLY A 424 -10.33 13.62 1.96
CA GLY A 424 -10.80 12.31 1.49
C GLY A 424 -10.98 11.30 2.61
N ASN A 425 -10.74 11.73 3.84
CA ASN A 425 -10.93 10.93 5.03
C ASN A 425 -12.40 10.58 5.21
N GLY A 426 -12.69 9.32 5.50
CA GLY A 426 -14.02 8.92 5.91
C GLY A 426 -14.24 9.13 7.40
N GLY A 427 -15.05 8.26 8.00
CA GLY A 427 -15.38 8.25 9.42
C GLY A 427 -16.61 9.07 9.78
N ASN A 428 -17.38 8.55 10.73
CA ASN A 428 -18.53 9.27 11.28
C ASN A 428 -18.06 10.43 12.17
N TYR A 429 -18.64 11.61 11.99
CA TYR A 429 -18.26 12.83 12.73
C TYR A 429 -18.30 12.67 14.27
N THR A 430 -19.15 11.79 14.80
CA THR A 430 -19.23 11.51 16.25
C THR A 430 -17.98 10.82 16.81
N ASN A 431 -17.20 10.15 15.95
CA ASN A 431 -15.98 9.39 16.28
C ASN A 431 -14.68 10.15 15.98
N LEU A 432 -14.78 11.44 15.67
CA LEU A 432 -13.62 12.29 15.40
C LEU A 432 -12.90 12.69 16.71
N PRO A 433 -11.61 13.08 16.64
CA PRO A 433 -10.80 13.38 15.46
C PRO A 433 -10.42 12.16 14.58
N ASN A 434 -10.01 12.44 13.34
CA ASN A 434 -9.54 11.46 12.36
C ASN A 434 -8.28 10.72 12.84
N HIS A 435 -7.39 11.43 13.53
CA HIS A 435 -6.19 10.84 14.11
C HIS A 435 -5.78 11.60 15.38
N LEU A 436 -5.38 10.86 16.40
CA LEU A 436 -4.84 11.39 17.66
C LEU A 436 -3.36 11.78 17.48
N GLY A 437 -2.63 12.00 18.58
CA GLY A 437 -1.21 12.33 18.50
C GLY A 437 -0.36 11.29 17.75
N GLY A 438 0.74 11.75 17.15
CA GLY A 438 1.77 10.90 16.55
C GLY A 438 1.60 10.56 15.06
N LEU A 439 0.67 11.21 14.34
CA LEU A 439 0.68 11.13 12.87
C LEU A 439 1.95 11.77 12.33
N THR A 440 2.66 11.08 11.45
CA THR A 440 3.81 11.63 10.72
C THR A 440 3.58 11.53 9.23
N LEU A 441 3.76 12.66 8.54
CA LEU A 441 3.82 12.74 7.07
C LEU A 441 5.30 12.97 6.69
N TRP A 442 5.89 12.01 5.99
CA TRP A 442 7.30 12.04 5.61
C TRP A 442 7.44 11.97 4.10
N ASN A 443 8.08 12.98 3.51
CA ASN A 443 8.24 13.12 2.06
C ASN A 443 6.93 12.90 1.28
N TYR A 444 5.81 13.39 1.82
CA TYR A 444 4.51 13.33 1.15
C TYR A 444 4.52 14.24 -0.09
N ASN A 445 4.12 13.69 -1.24
CA ASN A 445 4.07 14.38 -2.52
C ASN A 445 2.63 14.68 -2.93
N ARG A 446 2.27 15.95 -3.00
CA ARG A 446 0.91 16.38 -3.32
C ARG A 446 0.80 16.76 -4.79
N THR A 447 -0.14 16.16 -5.51
CA THR A 447 -0.28 16.38 -6.97
C THR A 447 -1.46 17.27 -7.38
N GLY A 448 -2.42 17.53 -6.48
CA GLY A 448 -3.57 18.40 -6.76
C GLY A 448 -3.27 19.91 -6.63
N PRO A 449 -4.29 20.79 -6.69
CA PRO A 449 -4.12 22.25 -6.74
C PRO A 449 -3.61 22.86 -5.43
N SER A 450 -2.71 23.85 -5.46
CA SER A 450 -2.13 24.47 -4.24
C SER A 450 -3.13 24.76 -3.11
N VAL A 451 -2.70 24.54 -1.86
CA VAL A 451 -3.50 24.80 -0.65
C VAL A 451 -2.73 25.71 0.28
N SER A 452 -3.37 26.77 0.78
CA SER A 452 -2.76 27.67 1.76
C SER A 452 -3.36 27.45 3.14
N ASN A 453 -2.51 27.55 4.16
CA ASN A 453 -2.89 27.56 5.57
C ASN A 453 -3.84 26.42 5.96
N TYR A 454 -3.56 25.20 5.49
CA TYR A 454 -4.36 24.03 5.82
C TYR A 454 -4.36 23.81 7.35
N ASP A 455 -5.56 23.69 7.91
CA ASP A 455 -5.77 23.61 9.34
C ASP A 455 -6.27 22.21 9.73
N PHE A 456 -5.37 21.39 10.28
CA PHE A 456 -5.68 20.05 10.81
C PHE A 456 -6.59 20.08 12.05
N TRP A 457 -6.86 21.24 12.63
CA TRP A 457 -7.74 21.40 13.78
C TRP A 457 -8.76 22.52 13.55
N SER A 458 -9.30 22.56 12.32
CA SER A 458 -10.27 23.56 11.88
C SER A 458 -11.64 23.39 12.55
N ASP A 459 -12.24 24.51 12.94
CA ASP A 459 -13.66 24.59 13.27
C ASP A 459 -14.42 25.27 12.13
N CYS A 460 -14.81 24.48 11.13
CA CYS A 460 -15.46 25.00 9.92
C CYS A 460 -17.01 25.05 10.01
N GLY A 461 -17.59 24.75 11.18
CA GLY A 461 -19.05 24.74 11.38
C GLY A 461 -19.82 23.58 10.72
N SER A 462 -19.19 22.76 9.87
CA SER A 462 -19.79 21.57 9.22
C SER A 462 -19.48 20.28 9.98
N ASN A 463 -20.34 19.25 9.90
CA ASN A 463 -20.03 17.92 10.44
C ASN A 463 -18.68 17.38 9.94
N TYR A 464 -18.28 17.75 8.73
CA TYR A 464 -17.03 17.34 8.10
C TYR A 464 -16.25 18.56 7.61
N CYS A 465 -15.00 18.72 8.07
CA CYS A 465 -14.15 19.90 7.85
C CYS A 465 -12.80 19.62 7.18
N GLY A 466 -12.63 18.42 6.62
CA GLY A 466 -11.31 17.89 6.27
C GLY A 466 -10.73 17.03 7.38
N ALA A 467 -9.45 16.66 7.26
CA ALA A 467 -8.79 15.79 8.22
C ALA A 467 -8.58 16.49 9.57
N ALA A 468 -9.19 15.97 10.64
CA ALA A 468 -8.97 16.44 12.00
C ALA A 468 -7.84 15.64 12.69
N VAL A 469 -6.67 16.24 12.89
CA VAL A 469 -5.49 15.56 13.45
C VAL A 469 -4.89 16.35 14.61
N ALA A 470 -4.67 15.66 15.73
CA ALA A 470 -3.99 16.25 16.87
C ALA A 470 -2.49 16.39 16.58
N ASN A 471 -2.06 17.62 16.24
CA ASN A 471 -0.66 18.04 16.06
C ASN A 471 0.18 17.03 15.24
N PRO A 472 -0.02 16.92 13.92
CA PRO A 472 0.83 16.06 13.09
C PRO A 472 2.27 16.56 13.02
N ILE A 473 3.21 15.64 12.75
CA ILE A 473 4.58 15.93 12.36
C ILE A 473 4.65 15.90 10.83
N ILE A 474 5.20 16.94 10.20
CA ILE A 474 5.24 17.10 8.75
C ILE A 474 6.70 17.36 8.32
N VAL A 475 7.27 16.45 7.53
CA VAL A 475 8.68 16.57 7.11
C VAL A 475 8.81 16.27 5.63
N GLY A 476 9.46 17.17 4.89
CA GLY A 476 9.72 17.00 3.46
C GLY A 476 8.46 17.02 2.59
N TYR A 477 7.39 17.66 3.05
CA TYR A 477 6.15 17.79 2.29
C TYR A 477 6.42 18.60 1.01
N HIS A 478 6.07 18.07 -0.17
CA HIS A 478 6.44 18.69 -1.45
C HIS A 478 5.42 18.39 -2.57
N GLY A 479 5.74 18.82 -3.80
CA GLY A 479 4.84 18.79 -4.95
C GLY A 479 4.14 20.14 -5.11
N SER A 480 2.82 20.13 -5.23
CA SER A 480 2.02 21.35 -5.26
C SER A 480 2.08 22.10 -3.94
N SER A 481 2.29 23.42 -4.01
CA SER A 481 2.48 24.30 -2.86
C SER A 481 1.38 24.08 -1.82
N THR A 482 1.80 23.72 -0.60
CA THR A 482 0.91 23.47 0.53
C THR A 482 1.50 24.11 1.77
N THR A 483 0.79 25.02 2.43
CA THR A 483 1.22 25.58 3.72
C THR A 483 0.25 25.18 4.83
N PHE A 484 0.75 25.12 6.07
CA PHE A 484 0.00 24.62 7.22
C PHE A 484 -0.13 25.69 8.32
N LYS A 485 -1.24 25.65 9.05
CA LYS A 485 -1.45 26.49 10.22
C LYS A 485 -0.56 26.01 11.37
N GLN A 486 0.50 26.77 11.66
CA GLN A 486 1.58 26.39 12.58
C GLN A 486 1.11 26.02 14.00
N SER A 487 0.07 26.68 14.53
CA SER A 487 -0.45 26.39 15.87
C SER A 487 -1.18 25.04 15.99
N ASN A 488 -1.46 24.38 14.87
CA ASN A 488 -2.20 23.12 14.79
C ASN A 488 -1.36 21.97 14.21
N ILE A 489 -0.04 22.12 14.19
CA ILE A 489 0.92 21.06 13.88
C ILE A 489 1.95 20.94 15.01
N LYS A 490 2.58 19.78 15.15
CA LYS A 490 3.62 19.56 16.16
C LYS A 490 4.96 20.11 15.71
N TYR A 491 5.28 19.89 14.44
CA TYR A 491 6.58 20.18 13.86
C TYR A 491 6.49 20.18 12.34
N GLU A 492 7.22 21.10 11.73
CA GLU A 492 7.40 21.19 10.28
C GLU A 492 8.88 21.34 9.95
N GLU A 493 9.33 20.59 8.94
CA GLU A 493 10.70 20.69 8.42
C GLU A 493 10.69 20.43 6.91
N SER A 494 11.50 21.18 6.15
CA SER A 494 11.71 20.99 4.71
C SER A 494 10.44 21.05 3.84
N ASN A 495 9.45 21.90 4.18
CA ASN A 495 8.28 22.07 3.31
C ASN A 495 8.66 22.73 1.98
N GLY A 496 8.11 22.21 0.87
CA GLY A 496 8.42 22.55 -0.50
C GLY A 496 9.56 21.72 -1.11
N ALA A 497 10.25 20.90 -0.32
CA ALA A 497 11.35 20.06 -0.77
C ALA A 497 11.32 18.68 -0.13
N LYS A 498 12.13 17.75 -0.64
CA LYS A 498 12.33 16.45 0.02
C LYS A 498 13.33 16.60 1.17
N ALA A 499 13.08 15.86 2.24
CA ALA A 499 14.00 15.67 3.36
C ALA A 499 14.80 14.36 3.21
N PHE A 500 15.98 14.32 3.80
CA PHE A 500 16.74 13.10 4.05
C PHE A 500 16.53 12.62 5.51
N PRO A 501 16.38 11.30 5.77
CA PRO A 501 16.36 10.18 4.82
C PRO A 501 15.17 10.23 3.86
N GLU A 502 15.31 9.61 2.68
CA GLU A 502 14.23 9.57 1.69
C GLU A 502 12.97 8.87 2.26
N SER A 503 13.17 7.74 2.93
CA SER A 503 12.11 7.01 3.63
C SER A 503 12.45 6.93 5.11
N LEU A 504 11.55 7.45 5.96
CA LEU A 504 11.70 7.35 7.41
C LEU A 504 11.57 5.92 7.89
N TYR A 505 10.62 5.15 7.33
CA TYR A 505 10.40 3.76 7.72
C TYR A 505 11.65 2.92 7.46
N GLU A 506 12.21 3.02 6.26
CA GLU A 506 13.43 2.30 5.89
C GLU A 506 14.62 2.70 6.77
N ALA A 507 14.76 3.98 7.08
CA ALA A 507 15.83 4.49 7.94
C ALA A 507 15.68 3.99 9.39
N GLN A 508 14.47 3.99 9.95
CA GLN A 508 14.22 3.45 11.30
C GLN A 508 14.45 1.94 11.38
N VAL A 509 14.01 1.18 10.38
CA VAL A 509 14.31 -0.25 10.30
C VAL A 509 15.82 -0.48 10.23
N THR A 510 16.53 0.27 9.38
CA THR A 510 17.98 0.21 9.20
C THR A 510 18.72 0.54 10.50
N HIS A 511 18.34 1.62 11.17
CA HIS A 511 18.94 2.04 12.44
C HIS A 511 18.73 0.98 13.53
N ARG A 512 17.50 0.47 13.68
CA ARG A 512 17.17 -0.57 14.65
C ARG A 512 17.96 -1.88 14.42
N LEU A 513 18.17 -2.26 13.15
CA LEU A 513 18.84 -3.52 12.79
C LEU A 513 20.35 -3.37 12.56
N GLY A 514 20.89 -2.15 12.62
CA GLY A 514 22.28 -1.84 12.33
C GLY A 514 22.66 -1.90 10.84
N SER A 515 21.80 -2.42 9.98
CA SER A 515 22.02 -2.49 8.53
C SER A 515 20.69 -2.48 7.78
N ARG A 516 20.71 -1.99 6.53
CA ARG A 516 19.54 -1.97 5.65
C ARG A 516 19.19 -3.41 5.24
N PRO A 517 17.98 -3.92 5.52
CA PRO A 517 17.58 -5.23 5.05
C PRO A 517 17.55 -5.30 3.52
N SER A 518 18.16 -6.33 2.94
CA SER A 518 18.23 -6.53 1.48
C SER A 518 16.85 -6.67 0.83
N TRP A 519 15.82 -7.02 1.60
CA TRP A 519 14.48 -7.23 1.08
C TRP A 519 13.84 -5.94 0.57
N PHE A 520 14.22 -4.76 1.09
CA PHE A 520 13.69 -3.49 0.61
C PHE A 520 13.97 -3.31 -0.88
N ASP A 521 15.24 -3.42 -1.26
CA ASP A 521 15.66 -3.16 -2.65
C ASP A 521 15.12 -4.23 -3.59
N LYS A 522 15.05 -5.50 -3.15
CA LYS A 522 14.41 -6.58 -3.90
C LYS A 522 12.91 -6.32 -4.11
N ALA A 523 12.18 -5.91 -3.07
CA ALA A 523 10.75 -5.66 -3.15
C ALA A 523 10.44 -4.46 -4.05
N ILE A 524 11.21 -3.37 -3.93
CA ILE A 524 11.11 -2.19 -4.80
C ILE A 524 11.41 -2.58 -6.26
N ALA A 525 12.49 -3.32 -6.51
CA ALA A 525 12.84 -3.77 -7.86
C ALA A 525 11.76 -4.66 -8.47
N LYS A 526 11.28 -5.67 -7.73
CA LYS A 526 10.17 -6.54 -8.16
C LYS A 526 8.90 -5.73 -8.45
N PHE A 527 8.58 -4.73 -7.64
CA PHE A 527 7.41 -3.87 -7.86
C PHE A 527 7.54 -3.01 -9.13
N ASN A 528 8.71 -2.42 -9.35
CA ASN A 528 8.99 -1.65 -10.56
C ASN A 528 8.91 -2.50 -11.83
N LEU A 529 9.36 -3.75 -11.77
CA LEU A 529 9.19 -4.72 -12.86
C LEU A 529 7.70 -5.03 -13.10
N LEU A 530 6.95 -5.35 -12.04
CA LEU A 530 5.51 -5.61 -12.13
C LEU A 530 4.75 -4.44 -12.77
N LYS A 531 5.02 -3.21 -12.34
CA LYS A 531 4.46 -1.97 -12.90
C LYS A 531 4.83 -1.80 -14.38
N LYS A 532 6.09 -2.03 -14.74
CA LYS A 532 6.59 -1.90 -16.12
C LYS A 532 5.98 -2.94 -17.05
N ASP A 533 5.95 -4.20 -16.64
CA ASP A 533 5.43 -5.30 -17.45
C ASP A 533 3.93 -5.14 -17.71
N TRP A 534 3.19 -4.69 -16.69
CA TRP A 534 1.78 -4.33 -16.84
C TRP A 534 1.57 -3.22 -17.86
N TYR A 535 2.30 -2.11 -17.71
CA TYR A 535 2.16 -0.95 -18.59
C TYR A 535 2.51 -1.26 -20.05
N ILE A 536 3.61 -1.98 -20.29
CA ILE A 536 4.02 -2.41 -21.63
C ILE A 536 2.91 -3.25 -22.28
N ARG A 537 2.22 -4.11 -21.54
CA ARG A 537 1.19 -4.99 -22.12
C ARG A 537 -0.12 -4.25 -22.40
N LEU A 538 -0.58 -3.38 -21.49
CA LEU A 538 -1.71 -2.47 -21.77
C LEU A 538 -1.46 -1.60 -22.99
N SER A 539 -0.22 -1.12 -23.15
CA SER A 539 0.21 -0.27 -24.26
C SER A 539 0.13 -0.96 -25.63
N VAL A 540 0.17 -2.29 -25.63
CA VAL A 540 0.07 -3.14 -26.83
C VAL A 540 -1.38 -3.51 -27.13
N GLU A 541 -2.20 -3.77 -26.10
CA GLU A 541 -3.63 -4.11 -26.28
C GLU A 541 -4.50 -2.88 -26.59
N ASN A 542 -4.26 -1.73 -25.94
CA ASN A 542 -5.07 -0.52 -26.14
C ASN A 542 -4.72 0.26 -27.41
N ASN A 543 -3.59 -0.04 -28.04
CA ASN A 543 -3.14 0.63 -29.24
C ASN A 543 -2.83 -0.40 -30.33
N SER A 544 -3.87 -0.86 -31.04
CA SER A 544 -3.67 -1.16 -32.46
C SER A 544 -3.32 0.17 -33.14
N ILE A 545 -2.03 0.49 -33.24
CA ILE A 545 -1.59 1.66 -33.99
C ILE A 545 -1.68 1.27 -35.46
N LYS A 546 -2.81 1.58 -36.09
CA LYS A 546 -2.97 1.43 -37.54
C LYS A 546 -2.32 2.65 -38.17
N ASP A 547 -1.37 2.44 -39.09
CA ASP A 547 -0.88 3.38 -40.12
C ASP A 547 0.66 3.50 -40.28
N PHE A 548 1.46 2.58 -39.73
CA PHE A 548 2.87 2.48 -40.10
C PHE A 548 3.10 1.43 -41.20
N LYS A 549 4.05 1.70 -42.10
CA LYS A 549 4.51 0.73 -43.09
C LYS A 549 5.99 0.45 -42.90
N VAL A 550 6.34 -0.83 -42.80
CA VAL A 550 7.72 -1.31 -42.65
C VAL A 550 8.14 -2.03 -43.92
N TYR A 551 9.14 -1.49 -44.63
CA TYR A 551 9.53 -2.00 -45.94
C TYR A 551 10.99 -1.67 -46.34
N PRO A 552 11.64 -2.49 -47.17
CA PRO A 552 11.20 -3.84 -47.52
C PRO A 552 11.30 -4.77 -46.31
N ASN A 553 10.36 -5.70 -46.17
CA ASN A 553 10.41 -6.73 -45.14
C ASN A 553 9.90 -8.04 -45.75
N PRO A 554 10.77 -9.02 -46.08
CA PRO A 554 12.18 -9.13 -45.69
C PRO A 554 13.13 -8.06 -46.27
N THR A 555 14.29 -7.85 -45.64
CA THR A 555 15.37 -6.96 -46.12
C THR A 555 16.75 -7.63 -46.07
N ASN A 556 17.67 -7.21 -46.94
CA ASN A 556 19.08 -7.63 -46.90
C ASN A 556 19.94 -6.67 -46.05
N ARG A 557 19.53 -5.40 -45.91
CA ARG A 557 20.38 -4.34 -45.33
C ARG A 557 19.54 -3.26 -44.64
N GLU A 558 18.75 -2.51 -45.39
CA GLU A 558 18.02 -1.37 -44.86
C GLU A 558 16.53 -1.67 -44.66
N LEU A 559 15.98 -1.18 -43.57
CA LEU A 559 14.57 -1.24 -43.26
C LEU A 559 14.02 0.18 -43.13
N ASN A 560 12.97 0.52 -43.87
CA ASN A 560 12.32 1.81 -43.77
C ASN A 560 11.00 1.69 -43.00
N ILE A 561 10.70 2.71 -42.21
CA ILE A 561 9.45 2.87 -41.47
C ILE A 561 8.81 4.17 -41.93
N SER A 562 7.65 4.08 -42.57
CA SER A 562 6.81 5.24 -42.89
C SER A 562 6.05 5.65 -41.63
N LEU A 563 6.12 6.92 -41.26
CA LEU A 563 5.43 7.50 -40.11
C LEU A 563 4.33 8.46 -40.58
N PRO A 564 3.12 8.43 -39.99
CA PRO A 564 2.05 9.38 -40.33
C PRO A 564 2.44 10.81 -39.90
N LEU A 565 1.85 11.80 -40.58
CA LEU A 565 1.99 13.21 -40.19
C LEU A 565 1.48 13.41 -38.76
N ASN A 566 2.21 14.18 -37.94
CA ASN A 566 1.91 14.45 -36.53
C ASN A 566 1.98 13.23 -35.58
N HIS A 567 2.77 12.21 -35.92
CA HIS A 567 3.06 11.12 -34.97
C HIS A 567 3.75 11.62 -33.68
N SER A 568 3.56 10.89 -32.57
CA SER A 568 4.29 11.10 -31.31
C SER A 568 5.35 10.02 -31.04
N VAL A 569 5.76 9.27 -32.08
CA VAL A 569 6.88 8.30 -31.99
C VAL A 569 8.14 8.97 -31.43
N GLN A 570 8.63 8.43 -30.32
CA GLN A 570 9.80 8.93 -29.60
C GLN A 570 11.06 8.16 -29.99
N LYS A 571 10.94 6.83 -30.17
CA LYS A 571 12.06 5.96 -30.51
C LYS A 571 11.59 4.64 -31.12
N ILE A 572 12.51 3.97 -31.79
CA ILE A 572 12.37 2.60 -32.29
C ILE A 572 13.45 1.70 -31.67
N ILE A 573 13.11 0.42 -31.49
CA ILE A 573 14.01 -0.59 -30.93
C ILE A 573 13.94 -1.84 -31.80
N VAL A 574 15.08 -2.40 -32.23
CA VAL A 574 15.14 -3.74 -32.83
C VAL A 574 15.71 -4.70 -31.80
N SER A 575 15.05 -5.83 -31.59
CA SER A 575 15.47 -6.91 -30.68
C SER A 575 15.52 -8.26 -31.39
N ASP A 576 16.39 -9.17 -30.94
CA ASP A 576 16.32 -10.59 -31.37
C ASP A 576 15.11 -11.30 -30.76
N ILE A 577 14.87 -12.55 -31.18
CA ILE A 577 13.76 -13.38 -30.69
C ILE A 577 13.81 -13.67 -29.19
N ASN A 578 14.99 -13.51 -28.56
CA ASN A 578 15.19 -13.68 -27.13
C ASN A 578 14.98 -12.36 -26.36
N GLY A 579 14.59 -11.29 -27.05
CA GLY A 579 14.27 -9.99 -26.45
C GLY A 579 15.48 -9.11 -26.15
N ARG A 580 16.69 -9.47 -26.58
CA ARG A 580 17.88 -8.62 -26.42
C ARG A 580 17.83 -7.48 -27.43
N ASN A 581 17.98 -6.24 -26.96
CA ASN A 581 17.99 -5.06 -27.81
C ASN A 581 19.29 -5.00 -28.63
N ILE A 582 19.15 -4.89 -29.94
CA ILE A 582 20.25 -4.83 -30.92
C ILE A 582 20.44 -3.40 -31.42
N LEU A 583 19.34 -2.67 -31.57
CA LEU A 583 19.35 -1.29 -32.04
C LEU A 583 18.33 -0.48 -31.27
N LEU A 584 18.71 0.76 -30.93
CA LEU A 584 17.83 1.77 -30.38
C LEU A 584 18.11 3.08 -31.13
N GLN A 585 17.06 3.71 -31.63
CA GLN A 585 17.16 4.98 -32.35
C GLN A 585 16.02 5.91 -31.94
N SER A 586 16.37 7.11 -31.47
CA SER A 586 15.39 8.17 -31.17
C SER A 586 14.91 8.82 -32.47
N ILE A 587 13.62 9.15 -32.54
CA ILE A 587 12.98 9.75 -33.71
C ILE A 587 12.75 11.25 -33.46
N LYS A 588 13.11 12.09 -34.42
CA LYS A 588 12.86 13.54 -34.34
C LYS A 588 11.37 13.82 -34.58
N LYS A 589 10.83 14.81 -33.86
CA LYS A 589 9.46 15.32 -34.06
C LYS A 589 9.26 15.70 -35.54
N ASN A 590 8.15 15.26 -36.14
CA ASN A 590 7.77 15.46 -37.56
C ASN A 590 8.55 14.65 -38.61
N SER A 591 9.26 13.58 -38.22
CA SER A 591 9.89 12.69 -39.21
C SER A 591 8.82 11.89 -39.96
N THR A 592 8.76 11.96 -41.29
CA THR A 592 7.79 11.15 -42.06
C THR A 592 8.34 9.77 -42.45
N LYS A 593 9.65 9.57 -42.29
CA LYS A 593 10.34 8.32 -42.62
C LYS A 593 11.54 8.11 -41.70
N VAL A 594 11.78 6.87 -41.30
CA VAL A 594 12.98 6.45 -40.59
C VAL A 594 13.61 5.27 -41.33
N THR A 595 14.93 5.30 -41.52
CA THR A 595 15.69 4.20 -42.12
C THR A 595 16.62 3.60 -41.08
N ILE A 596 16.60 2.28 -40.97
CA ILE A 596 17.48 1.47 -40.12
C ILE A 596 18.46 0.73 -41.02
N ASP A 597 19.76 0.89 -40.76
CA ASP A 597 20.81 0.07 -41.36
C ASP A 597 21.11 -1.14 -40.47
N LEU A 598 20.88 -2.34 -40.98
CA LEU A 598 21.11 -3.61 -40.29
C LEU A 598 22.47 -4.23 -40.63
N GLU A 599 23.27 -3.65 -41.52
CA GLU A 599 24.59 -4.19 -41.92
C GLU A 599 25.69 -3.77 -40.95
N ASN A 600 25.63 -2.54 -40.43
CA ASN A 600 26.72 -1.92 -39.69
C ASN A 600 26.89 -2.41 -38.22
N LYS A 601 26.20 -3.47 -37.79
CA LYS A 601 26.12 -3.89 -36.37
C LYS A 601 26.15 -5.40 -36.09
N ALA A 602 26.76 -6.23 -36.94
CA ALA A 602 26.91 -7.68 -36.73
C ALA A 602 25.56 -8.43 -36.51
N ILE A 603 24.50 -7.97 -37.17
CA ILE A 603 23.18 -8.60 -37.12
C ILE A 603 23.18 -9.78 -38.09
N SER A 604 23.04 -11.01 -37.60
CA SER A 604 22.98 -12.23 -38.43
C SER A 604 21.70 -12.29 -39.28
N LYS A 605 21.66 -13.20 -40.24
CA LYS A 605 20.41 -13.56 -40.94
C LYS A 605 19.43 -14.14 -39.92
N GLY A 606 18.16 -13.76 -39.98
CA GLY A 606 17.18 -14.25 -39.02
C GLY A 606 15.96 -13.36 -38.80
N ILE A 607 15.14 -13.76 -37.83
CA ILE A 607 13.93 -13.04 -37.42
C ILE A 607 14.27 -12.09 -36.27
N TYR A 608 13.75 -10.88 -36.36
CA TYR A 608 13.86 -9.85 -35.33
C TYR A 608 12.49 -9.22 -35.05
N LEU A 609 12.40 -8.53 -33.91
CA LEU A 609 11.24 -7.77 -33.50
C LEU A 609 11.59 -6.28 -33.53
N LEU A 610 10.90 -5.51 -34.37
CA LEU A 610 10.92 -4.06 -34.38
C LEU A 610 9.83 -3.53 -33.45
N LYS A 611 10.20 -2.72 -32.46
CA LYS A 611 9.28 -2.02 -31.57
C LYS A 611 9.27 -0.53 -31.91
N ILE A 612 8.10 0.03 -32.18
CA ILE A 612 7.88 1.46 -32.40
C ILE A 612 7.22 2.02 -31.14
N ILE A 613 7.85 2.99 -30.48
CA ILE A 613 7.38 3.54 -29.20
C ILE A 613 6.81 4.94 -29.44
N GLN A 614 5.52 5.09 -29.19
CA GLN A 614 4.76 6.33 -29.33
C GLN A 614 4.08 6.67 -28.00
N ASP A 615 4.51 7.74 -27.34
CA ASP A 615 4.04 8.13 -25.99
C ASP A 615 3.98 6.96 -24.99
N LYS A 616 2.76 6.48 -24.73
CA LYS A 616 2.43 5.41 -23.79
C LYS A 616 2.13 4.09 -24.49
N SER A 617 2.43 3.97 -25.78
CA SER A 617 2.08 2.85 -26.67
C SER A 617 3.28 2.24 -27.39
N ILE A 618 3.21 0.93 -27.64
CA ILE A 618 4.26 0.17 -28.32
C ILE A 618 3.62 -0.71 -29.39
N GLU A 619 4.05 -0.54 -30.64
CA GLU A 619 3.74 -1.49 -31.70
C GLU A 619 4.93 -2.41 -31.96
N THR A 620 4.68 -3.71 -32.10
CA THR A 620 5.73 -4.70 -32.39
C THR A 620 5.49 -5.37 -33.74
N ILE A 621 6.47 -5.28 -34.63
CA ILE A 621 6.43 -5.81 -36.00
C ILE A 621 7.55 -6.83 -36.16
N LYS A 622 7.21 -8.02 -36.68
CA LYS A 622 8.20 -9.04 -37.08
C LYS A 622 8.96 -8.56 -38.31
N ILE A 623 10.28 -8.54 -38.26
CA ILE A 623 11.14 -8.21 -39.41
C ILE A 623 12.06 -9.39 -39.74
N ILE A 624 12.35 -9.60 -41.02
CA ILE A 624 13.18 -10.70 -41.50
C ILE A 624 14.42 -10.11 -42.20
N LYS A 625 15.61 -10.47 -41.72
CA LYS A 625 16.88 -10.16 -42.38
C LYS A 625 17.38 -11.41 -43.13
N ASN A 626 17.50 -11.27 -44.45
CA ASN A 626 17.89 -12.34 -45.38
C ASN A 626 19.38 -12.63 -45.43
#